data_AF-F6VMI0-F1
#
_entry.id   AF-F6VMI0-F1
#
_cell.length_a   1.000
_cell.length_b   1.000
_cell.length_c   1.000
_cell.angle_alpha   90.00
_cell.angle_beta   90.00
_cell.angle_gamma   90.00
#
_symmetry.space_group_name_H-M   'P 1'
#
loop_
_entity.id
_entity.type
_entity.pdbx_description
1 polymer ?
#
loop_
_entity_poly.entity_id
_entity_poly.type
_entity_poly.pdbx_seq_one_letter_code
_entity_poly.pdbx_strand_id
1 'polypeptide(L)'
;MEQGASSIQVLLQAAEYLDRREREAEHGYASLCPTHSLGPVNRGRRRPKAPRDSLRSMHSELEKHRRAQLRHCLEQLKQQMPLSTDCARYTTLSLLRRARLHIQKLEEQEQRARRLKDRLRSEQRSLRQRLEQLQGAGGEWERLRVDSLDSSGLSSERSDTDQGK
;
A
#
# COMPACT_ATOMS: atom_id res chain seq x y z
N MET A 1 18.25 55.66 57.20
CA MET A 1 18.35 54.18 57.19
C MET A 1 17.08 53.67 56.51
N GLU A 2 17.13 53.58 55.18
CA GLU A 2 16.00 53.12 54.35
C GLU A 2 15.96 51.59 54.44
N GLN A 3 15.00 51.05 55.19
CA GLN A 3 14.69 49.63 55.15
C GLN A 3 14.04 49.37 53.79
N GLY A 4 14.84 48.89 52.83
CA GLY A 4 14.33 48.43 51.55
C GLY A 4 13.24 47.40 51.81
N ALA A 5 12.04 47.64 51.29
CA ALA A 5 10.92 46.72 51.35
C ALA A 5 11.46 45.32 51.00
N SER A 6 11.41 44.42 51.98
CA SER A 6 12.06 43.12 51.86
C SER A 6 11.48 42.41 50.65
N SER A 7 12.28 41.67 49.89
CA SER A 7 11.85 40.94 48.67
C SER A 7 10.53 40.18 48.87
N ILE A 8 10.29 39.67 50.08
CA ILE A 8 9.04 39.02 50.50
C ILE A 8 7.82 39.96 50.47
N GLN A 9 7.95 41.21 50.90
CA GLN A 9 6.85 42.20 50.84
C GLN A 9 6.49 42.53 49.38
N VAL A 10 7.48 42.61 48.50
CA VAL A 10 7.26 42.81 47.06
C VAL A 10 6.53 41.63 46.44
N LEU A 11 6.90 40.40 46.83
CA LEU A 11 6.24 39.19 46.36
C LEU A 11 4.81 39.05 46.92
N LEU A 12 4.57 39.42 48.17
CA LEU A 12 3.23 39.45 48.77
C LEU A 12 2.34 40.48 48.10
N GLN A 13 2.86 41.68 47.83
CA GLN A 13 2.14 42.73 47.09
C GLN A 13 1.84 42.31 45.65
N ALA A 14 2.76 41.58 45.01
CA ALA A 14 2.54 41.02 43.67
C ALA A 14 1.50 39.88 43.69
N ALA A 15 1.51 39.04 44.73
CA ALA A 15 0.53 37.97 44.90
C ALA A 15 -0.87 38.55 45.12
N GLU A 16 -1.05 39.52 46.02
CA GLU A 16 -2.33 40.22 46.21
C GLU A 16 -2.83 40.89 44.93
N TYR A 17 -1.92 41.40 44.09
CA TYR A 17 -2.26 42.00 42.81
C TYR A 17 -2.79 40.95 41.80
N LEU A 18 -2.19 39.76 41.75
CA LEU A 18 -2.68 38.65 40.92
C LEU A 18 -4.04 38.15 41.42
N ASP A 19 -4.19 38.03 42.73
CA ASP A 19 -5.42 37.61 43.41
C ASP A 19 -6.58 38.58 43.16
N ARG A 20 -6.32 39.90 43.13
CA ARG A 20 -7.31 40.92 42.76
C ARG A 20 -7.67 40.83 41.28
N ARG A 21 -6.66 40.68 40.42
CA ARG A 21 -6.81 40.50 38.97
C ARG A 21 -7.64 39.28 38.59
N GLU A 22 -7.50 38.18 39.32
CA GLU A 22 -8.18 36.92 39.03
C GLU A 22 -9.66 37.01 39.45
N ARG A 23 -9.96 37.58 40.62
CA ARG A 23 -11.35 37.84 41.07
C ARG A 23 -12.10 38.84 40.18
N GLU A 24 -11.41 39.87 39.68
CA GLU A 24 -11.98 40.84 38.74
C GLU A 24 -12.23 40.25 37.34
N ALA A 25 -11.47 39.22 36.95
CA ALA A 25 -11.64 38.53 35.67
C ALA A 25 -12.89 37.63 35.64
N GLU A 26 -13.35 37.15 36.81
CA GLU A 26 -14.52 36.29 36.93
C GLU A 26 -15.83 37.08 37.10
N HIS A 27 -15.79 38.28 37.68
CA HIS A 27 -16.97 39.08 38.01
C HIS A 27 -17.24 40.26 37.07
N GLY A 28 -17.06 40.06 35.76
CA GLY A 28 -17.19 41.10 34.73
C GLY A 28 -18.59 41.61 34.41
N TYR A 29 -19.66 41.21 35.11
CA TYR A 29 -21.05 41.61 34.77
C TYR A 29 -21.95 42.06 35.92
N ALA A 30 -21.51 42.15 37.17
CA ALA A 30 -22.42 42.37 38.32
C ALA A 30 -21.97 43.43 39.34
N SER A 31 -21.51 44.60 38.91
CA SER A 31 -21.44 45.75 39.83
C SER A 31 -22.03 47.00 39.18
N LEU A 32 -23.22 47.35 39.66
CA LEU A 32 -24.04 48.47 39.21
C LEU A 32 -23.32 49.80 39.45
N CYS A 33 -23.53 50.74 38.55
CA CYS A 33 -22.92 52.07 38.51
C CYS A 33 -22.99 52.83 39.85
N PRO A 34 -21.96 53.62 40.17
CA PRO A 34 -22.20 54.93 40.79
C PRO A 34 -21.89 56.03 39.78
N THR A 35 -22.89 56.85 39.55
CA THR A 35 -22.82 58.16 38.90
C THR A 35 -21.63 59.02 39.38
N HIS A 36 -21.01 59.74 38.43
CA HIS A 36 -20.06 60.86 38.57
C HIS A 36 -18.63 60.58 39.07
N SER A 37 -17.65 60.64 38.16
CA SER A 37 -16.62 61.71 38.07
C SER A 37 -15.27 61.23 37.50
N LEU A 38 -14.77 62.04 36.55
CA LEU A 38 -13.36 62.32 36.22
C LEU A 38 -12.44 61.20 35.67
N GLY A 39 -11.98 61.42 34.43
CA GLY A 39 -10.56 61.21 34.12
C GLY A 39 -10.28 60.53 32.77
N PRO A 40 -9.41 61.09 31.90
CA PRO A 40 -9.24 60.64 30.53
C PRO A 40 -7.98 59.78 30.32
N VAL A 41 -7.84 59.32 29.08
CA VAL A 41 -6.58 58.94 28.42
C VAL A 41 -6.12 57.48 28.58
N ASN A 42 -6.48 56.71 27.55
CA ASN A 42 -5.56 55.95 26.68
C ASN A 42 -4.26 55.43 27.32
N ARG A 43 -4.10 54.10 27.29
CA ARG A 43 -3.14 53.40 26.41
C ARG A 43 -3.21 51.89 26.67
N GLY A 44 -4.15 51.24 25.99
CA GLY A 44 -4.23 49.78 25.95
C GLY A 44 -3.05 49.20 25.16
N ARG A 45 -2.00 48.76 25.87
CA ARG A 45 -0.91 47.96 25.29
C ARG A 45 -1.45 46.55 24.99
N ARG A 46 -1.99 46.37 23.78
CA ARG A 46 -2.48 45.08 23.27
C ARG A 46 -1.32 44.08 23.23
N ARG A 47 -1.40 43.01 24.02
CA ARG A 47 -0.61 41.78 23.79
C ARG A 47 -0.92 41.27 22.38
N PRO A 48 0.07 40.82 21.58
CA PRO A 48 -0.21 40.25 20.28
C PRO A 48 -0.88 38.89 20.50
N LYS A 49 -2.21 38.86 20.45
CA LYS A 49 -2.94 37.62 20.19
C LYS A 49 -2.42 37.15 18.84
N ALA A 50 -1.71 36.02 18.79
CA ALA A 50 -1.42 35.37 17.52
C ALA A 50 -2.73 35.33 16.73
N PRO A 51 -2.77 35.82 15.46
CA PRO A 51 -4.03 35.96 14.77
C PRO A 51 -4.59 34.55 14.60
N ARG A 52 -5.71 34.26 15.26
CA ARG A 52 -6.44 33.00 15.10
C ARG A 52 -6.71 32.70 13.62
N ASP A 53 -6.76 33.75 12.81
CA ASP A 53 -6.86 33.73 11.36
C ASP A 53 -5.63 33.09 10.68
N SER A 54 -4.42 33.24 11.22
CA SER A 54 -3.19 32.63 10.69
C SER A 54 -3.18 31.10 10.87
N LEU A 55 -3.55 30.61 12.07
CA LEU A 55 -3.68 29.16 12.30
C LEU A 55 -4.82 28.55 11.46
N ARG A 56 -5.96 29.26 11.34
CA ARG A 56 -7.08 28.82 10.50
C ARG A 56 -6.69 28.78 9.01
N SER A 57 -5.91 29.76 8.55
CA SER A 57 -5.38 29.80 7.18
C SER A 57 -4.40 28.67 6.93
N MET A 58 -3.45 28.43 7.84
CA MET A 58 -2.51 27.31 7.76
C MET A 58 -3.25 25.97 7.68
N HIS A 59 -4.26 25.76 8.53
CA HIS A 59 -5.09 24.55 8.48
C HIS A 59 -5.81 24.39 7.14
N SER A 60 -6.33 25.48 6.57
CA SER A 60 -6.97 25.47 5.26
C SER A 60 -6.00 25.07 4.15
N GLU A 61 -4.78 25.62 4.16
CA GLU A 61 -3.74 25.29 3.19
C GLU A 61 -3.32 23.82 3.27
N LEU A 62 -3.13 23.30 4.49
CA LEU A 62 -2.82 21.87 4.70
C LEU A 62 -3.95 20.96 4.19
N GLU A 63 -5.21 21.31 4.45
CA GLU A 63 -6.36 20.53 3.97
C GLU A 63 -6.51 20.62 2.44
N LYS A 64 -6.23 21.76 1.82
CA LYS A 64 -6.17 21.89 0.36
C LYS A 64 -5.12 20.97 -0.23
N HIS A 65 -3.91 20.97 0.34
CA HIS A 65 -2.83 20.09 -0.09
C HIS A 65 -3.22 18.60 0.05
N ARG A 66 -3.76 18.22 1.21
CA ARG A 66 -4.26 16.85 1.46
C ARG A 66 -5.32 16.43 0.44
N ARG A 67 -6.25 17.33 0.10
CA ARG A 67 -7.29 17.06 -0.92
C ARG A 67 -6.70 16.93 -2.32
N ALA A 68 -5.67 17.70 -2.67
CA ALA A 68 -4.98 17.58 -3.94
C ALA A 68 -4.29 16.21 -4.07
N GLN A 69 -3.59 15.77 -3.02
CA GLN A 69 -2.99 14.43 -2.97
C GLN A 69 -4.04 13.32 -3.13
N LEU A 70 -5.17 13.42 -2.40
CA LEU A 70 -6.25 12.43 -2.52
C LEU A 70 -6.80 12.35 -3.95
N ARG A 71 -6.99 13.49 -4.63
CA ARG A 71 -7.44 13.52 -6.02
C ARG A 71 -6.43 12.82 -6.93
N HIS A 72 -5.15 13.08 -6.74
CA HIS A 72 -4.09 12.41 -7.50
C HIS A 72 -4.15 10.88 -7.33
N CYS A 73 -4.24 10.39 -6.10
CA CYS A 73 -4.35 8.94 -5.85
C CYS A 73 -5.61 8.32 -6.49
N LEU A 74 -6.75 9.02 -6.44
CA LEU A 74 -7.99 8.54 -7.07
C LEU A 74 -7.90 8.52 -8.61
N GLU A 75 -7.18 9.47 -9.19
CA GLU A 75 -6.93 9.52 -10.64
C GLU A 75 -6.01 8.38 -11.08
N GLN A 76 -4.94 8.10 -10.34
CA GLN A 76 -4.09 6.93 -10.56
C GLN A 76 -4.89 5.63 -10.46
N LEU A 77 -5.75 5.50 -9.44
CA LEU A 77 -6.61 4.32 -9.29
C LEU A 77 -7.53 4.17 -10.51
N LYS A 78 -8.11 5.27 -11.01
CA LYS A 78 -8.97 5.24 -12.21
C LYS A 78 -8.23 4.72 -13.44
N GLN A 79 -6.96 5.06 -13.62
CA GLN A 79 -6.13 4.58 -14.74
C GLN A 79 -5.84 3.08 -14.68
N GLN A 80 -5.76 2.50 -13.47
CA GLN A 80 -5.52 1.08 -13.27
C GLN A 80 -6.77 0.21 -13.44
N MET A 81 -7.96 0.82 -13.43
CA MET A 81 -9.20 0.09 -13.64
C MET A 81 -9.40 -0.23 -15.13
N PRO A 82 -9.93 -1.42 -15.49
CA PRO A 82 -10.37 -1.68 -16.84
C PRO A 82 -11.43 -0.63 -17.18
N LEU A 83 -11.09 0.24 -18.13
CA LEU A 83 -11.86 1.40 -18.56
C LEU A 83 -13.21 0.91 -19.10
N SER A 84 -14.21 0.84 -18.22
CA SER A 84 -15.57 0.57 -18.63
C SER A 84 -16.09 1.86 -19.26
N THR A 85 -16.19 1.86 -20.60
CA THR A 85 -16.72 2.95 -21.43
C THR A 85 -18.11 3.42 -20.99
N ASP A 86 -18.80 2.64 -20.17
CA ASP A 86 -20.19 2.85 -19.78
C ASP A 86 -20.37 3.64 -18.47
N CYS A 87 -19.27 4.05 -17.81
CA CYS A 87 -19.39 4.82 -16.58
C CYS A 87 -19.45 6.33 -16.86
N ALA A 88 -20.64 6.80 -17.21
CA ALA A 88 -20.93 8.22 -17.40
C ALA A 88 -20.60 9.09 -16.15
N ARG A 89 -20.48 8.51 -14.94
CA ARG A 89 -20.08 9.20 -13.71
C ARG A 89 -19.22 8.33 -12.78
N TYR A 90 -17.95 8.71 -12.61
CA TYR A 90 -17.08 8.17 -11.56
C TYR A 90 -17.25 8.95 -10.25
N THR A 91 -18.00 8.39 -9.30
CA THR A 91 -17.97 8.85 -7.90
C THR A 91 -16.90 8.10 -7.13
N THR A 92 -16.33 8.69 -6.07
CA THR A 92 -15.29 8.05 -5.23
C THR A 92 -15.74 6.68 -4.73
N LEU A 93 -16.98 6.56 -4.25
CA LEU A 93 -17.53 5.30 -3.75
C LEU A 93 -17.60 4.23 -4.86
N SER A 94 -18.09 4.60 -6.05
CA SER A 94 -18.20 3.66 -7.18
C SER A 94 -16.84 3.17 -7.65
N LEU A 95 -15.80 4.02 -7.59
CA LEU A 95 -14.43 3.66 -7.97
C LEU A 95 -13.87 2.64 -6.98
N LEU A 96 -13.99 2.91 -5.67
CA LEU A 96 -13.48 2.01 -4.63
C LEU A 96 -14.18 0.64 -4.64
N ARG A 97 -15.51 0.60 -4.85
CA ARG A 97 -16.26 -0.67 -4.97
C ARG A 97 -15.77 -1.49 -6.16
N ARG A 98 -15.58 -0.86 -7.32
CA ARG A 98 -15.08 -1.53 -8.52
C ARG A 98 -13.65 -2.00 -8.36
N ALA A 99 -12.77 -1.20 -7.75
CA ALA A 99 -11.39 -1.60 -7.47
C ALA A 99 -11.34 -2.88 -6.62
N ARG A 100 -12.17 -2.96 -5.57
CA ARG A 100 -12.30 -4.18 -4.75
C ARG A 100 -12.71 -5.39 -5.59
N LEU A 101 -13.75 -5.25 -6.41
CA LEU A 101 -14.23 -6.34 -7.27
C LEU A 101 -13.18 -6.75 -8.32
N HIS A 102 -12.42 -5.78 -8.84
CA HIS A 102 -11.38 -6.06 -9.81
C HIS A 102 -10.22 -6.85 -9.21
N ILE A 103 -9.78 -6.50 -8.00
CA ILE A 103 -8.77 -7.27 -7.25
C ILE A 103 -9.26 -8.71 -7.06
N GLN A 104 -10.48 -8.91 -6.57
CA GLN A 104 -11.06 -10.25 -6.39
C GLN A 104 -11.08 -11.05 -7.71
N LYS A 105 -11.46 -10.41 -8.82
CA LYS A 105 -11.47 -11.04 -10.13
C LYS A 105 -10.06 -11.46 -10.58
N LEU A 106 -9.06 -10.61 -10.36
CA LEU A 106 -7.67 -10.91 -10.70
C LEU A 106 -7.12 -12.08 -9.87
N GLU A 107 -7.41 -12.10 -8.56
CA GLU A 107 -7.02 -13.19 -7.66
C GLU A 107 -7.62 -14.53 -8.10
N GLU A 108 -8.90 -14.56 -8.47
CA GLU A 108 -9.55 -15.76 -9.00
C GLU A 108 -8.92 -16.21 -10.32
N GLN A 109 -8.61 -15.27 -11.22
CA GLN A 109 -7.98 -15.58 -12.49
C GLN A 109 -6.58 -16.16 -12.29
N GLU A 110 -5.78 -15.57 -11.41
CA GLU A 110 -4.47 -16.08 -11.04
C GLU A 110 -4.58 -17.51 -10.49
N GLN A 111 -5.53 -17.76 -9.58
CA GLN A 111 -5.72 -19.09 -9.01
C GLN A 111 -6.11 -20.13 -10.06
N ARG A 112 -7.01 -19.78 -10.99
CA ARG A 112 -7.42 -20.67 -12.10
C ARG A 112 -6.24 -20.95 -13.04
N ALA A 113 -5.49 -19.92 -13.42
CA ALA A 113 -4.30 -20.05 -14.27
C ALA A 113 -3.23 -20.93 -13.62
N ARG A 114 -3.02 -20.79 -12.31
CA ARG A 114 -2.10 -21.63 -11.54
C ARG A 114 -2.50 -23.10 -11.57
N ARG A 115 -3.77 -23.41 -11.29
CA ARG A 115 -4.29 -24.80 -11.37
C ARG A 115 -4.13 -25.40 -12.76
N LEU A 116 -4.43 -24.64 -13.81
CA LEU A 116 -4.25 -25.07 -15.19
C LEU A 116 -2.78 -25.36 -15.50
N LYS A 117 -1.87 -24.48 -15.09
CA LYS A 117 -0.43 -24.68 -15.26
C LYS A 117 0.05 -25.95 -14.56
N ASP A 118 -0.39 -26.20 -13.34
CA ASP A 118 0.01 -27.38 -12.58
C ASP A 118 -0.52 -28.69 -13.20
N ARG A 119 -1.76 -28.66 -13.70
CA ARG A 119 -2.32 -29.79 -14.47
C ARG A 119 -1.49 -30.07 -15.73
N LEU A 120 -1.23 -29.06 -16.55
CA LEU A 120 -0.43 -29.20 -17.78
C LEU A 120 0.99 -29.69 -17.48
N ARG A 121 1.62 -29.22 -16.40
CA ARG A 121 2.93 -29.74 -15.95
C ARG A 121 2.87 -31.22 -15.58
N SER A 122 1.80 -31.67 -14.95
CA SER A 122 1.62 -33.08 -14.61
C SER A 122 1.44 -33.94 -15.87
N GLU A 123 0.60 -33.49 -16.80
CA GLU A 123 0.41 -34.15 -18.10
C GLU A 123 1.70 -34.18 -18.92
N GLN A 124 2.48 -33.09 -18.92
CA GLN A 124 3.79 -33.06 -19.57
C GLN A 124 4.75 -34.08 -18.98
N ARG A 125 4.79 -34.23 -17.65
CA ARG A 125 5.64 -35.24 -16.99
C ARG A 125 5.21 -36.66 -17.34
N SER A 126 3.92 -36.97 -17.32
CA SER A 126 3.44 -38.31 -17.65
C SER A 126 3.71 -38.68 -19.11
N LEU A 127 3.52 -37.73 -20.03
CA LEU A 127 3.85 -37.93 -21.45
C LEU A 127 5.35 -38.14 -21.66
N ARG A 128 6.21 -37.39 -20.96
CA ARG A 128 7.67 -37.61 -21.00
C ARG A 128 8.06 -39.00 -20.51
N GLN A 129 7.53 -39.44 -19.38
CA GLN A 129 7.78 -40.79 -18.87
C GLN A 129 7.31 -41.87 -19.86
N ARG A 130 6.17 -41.68 -20.51
CA ARG A 130 5.68 -42.61 -21.53
C ARG A 130 6.56 -42.63 -22.78
N LEU A 131 7.08 -41.48 -23.21
CA LEU A 131 8.05 -41.41 -24.30
C LEU A 131 9.36 -42.11 -23.93
N GLU A 132 9.87 -41.90 -22.71
CA GLU A 132 11.07 -42.57 -22.20
C GLU A 132 10.88 -44.09 -22.13
N GLN A 133 9.71 -44.58 -21.72
CA GLN A 133 9.39 -46.02 -21.73
C GLN A 133 9.37 -46.58 -23.16
N LEU A 134 8.76 -45.87 -24.11
CA LEU A 134 8.70 -46.31 -25.51
C LEU A 134 10.06 -46.23 -26.20
N GLN A 135 10.90 -45.25 -25.87
CA GLN A 135 12.26 -45.12 -26.40
C GLN A 135 13.23 -46.10 -25.73
N GLY A 136 13.11 -46.33 -24.42
CA GLY A 136 13.89 -47.32 -23.68
C GLY A 136 13.57 -48.74 -24.15
N ALA A 137 12.29 -49.08 -24.29
CA ALA A 137 11.87 -50.33 -24.92
C ALA A 137 12.27 -50.37 -26.40
N GLY A 138 12.14 -49.26 -27.13
CA GLY A 138 12.57 -49.13 -28.53
C GLY A 138 14.05 -49.44 -28.73
N GLY A 139 14.92 -48.99 -27.84
CA GLY A 139 16.34 -49.31 -27.83
C GLY A 139 16.66 -50.76 -27.45
N GLU A 140 15.82 -51.41 -26.65
CA GLU A 140 15.90 -52.87 -26.39
C GLU A 140 15.44 -53.68 -27.61
N TRP A 141 14.34 -53.28 -28.27
CA TRP A 141 13.88 -53.86 -29.53
C TRP A 141 14.89 -53.63 -30.66
N GLU A 142 15.60 -52.50 -30.65
CA GLU A 142 16.63 -52.17 -31.64
C GLU A 142 17.95 -52.90 -31.36
N ARG A 143 18.35 -53.10 -30.08
CA ARG A 143 19.48 -53.99 -29.72
C ARG A 143 19.21 -55.46 -30.03
N LEU A 144 18.02 -55.97 -29.69
CA LEU A 144 17.63 -57.35 -30.02
C LEU A 144 17.55 -57.59 -31.54
N ARG A 145 17.23 -56.56 -32.34
CA ARG A 145 17.27 -56.62 -33.81
C ARG A 145 18.69 -56.59 -34.36
N VAL A 146 19.61 -55.81 -33.77
CA VAL A 146 21.01 -55.77 -34.18
C VAL A 146 21.74 -57.09 -33.89
N ASP A 147 21.50 -57.71 -32.73
CA ASP A 147 22.12 -59.00 -32.37
C ASP A 147 21.60 -60.18 -33.22
N SER A 148 20.40 -60.05 -33.82
CA SER A 148 19.82 -61.08 -34.70
C SER A 148 20.34 -61.04 -36.14
N LEU A 149 20.97 -59.94 -36.58
CA LEU A 149 21.56 -59.82 -37.92
C LEU A 149 23.04 -60.23 -37.98
N ASP A 150 23.71 -60.36 -36.83
CA ASP A 150 25.12 -60.81 -36.75
C ASP A 150 25.25 -62.33 -36.55
N SER A 151 24.14 -63.04 -36.31
CA SER A 151 24.14 -64.51 -36.06
C SER A 151 23.83 -65.36 -37.30
N SER A 152 23.92 -64.82 -38.52
CA SER A 152 23.77 -65.60 -39.75
C SER A 152 25.00 -65.55 -40.64
N GLY A 153 25.86 -66.57 -40.48
CA GLY A 153 26.26 -67.37 -41.64
C GLY A 153 27.62 -67.11 -42.27
N LEU A 154 28.71 -67.15 -41.51
CA LEU A 154 30.03 -67.49 -42.05
C LEU A 154 30.46 -68.89 -41.58
N SER A 155 29.71 -69.90 -42.02
CA SER A 155 30.09 -71.31 -41.96
C SER A 155 29.90 -71.90 -43.35
N SER A 156 30.78 -71.53 -44.27
CA SER A 156 30.82 -72.12 -45.60
C SER A 156 32.26 -72.28 -46.07
N GLU A 157 33.04 -73.07 -45.35
CA GLU A 157 34.24 -73.68 -45.92
C GLU A 157 34.40 -75.08 -45.37
N ARG A 158 34.14 -76.08 -46.24
CA ARG A 158 34.68 -77.46 -46.29
C ARG A 158 33.60 -78.43 -46.76
N SER A 159 33.71 -78.91 -47.99
CA SER A 159 34.19 -80.28 -48.23
C SER A 159 33.99 -80.71 -49.69
N ASP A 160 35.08 -81.25 -50.24
CA ASP A 160 35.26 -81.88 -51.54
C ASP A 160 34.23 -82.95 -51.88
N THR A 161 33.81 -83.03 -53.15
CA THR A 161 33.58 -84.34 -53.80
C THR A 161 33.70 -84.27 -55.33
N ASP A 162 34.62 -85.10 -55.82
CA ASP A 162 34.62 -85.94 -57.03
C ASP A 162 34.98 -85.38 -58.42
N GLN A 163 36.15 -85.83 -58.89
CA GLN A 163 36.59 -85.77 -60.28
C GLN A 163 35.84 -86.82 -61.10
N GLY A 164 35.25 -86.41 -62.22
CA GLY A 164 34.66 -87.30 -63.21
C GLY A 164 34.99 -86.86 -64.64
N LYS A 165 35.92 -87.62 -65.25
CA LYS A 165 36.34 -87.71 -66.68
C LYS A 165 37.45 -86.79 -67.17
#